data_AF-A0A8I0IIG0-F1
#
_entry.id   AF-A0A8I0IIG0-F1
#
_cell.length_a   1.000
_cell.length_b   1.000
_cell.length_c   1.000
_cell.angle_alpha   90.00
_cell.angle_beta   90.00
_cell.angle_gamma   90.00
#
_symmetry.space_group_name_H-M   'P 1'
#
loop_
_entity.id
_entity.type
_entity.pdbx_description
1 polymer ?
#
loop_
_entity_poly.entity_id
_entity_poly.type
_entity_poly.pdbx_seq_one_letter_code
_entity_poly.pdbx_strand_id
1 'polypeptide(L)'
;MKIVSRIRQTKRTPLLQVVKTSVAVMAAWFASVALLQQPLPIFAAIAALLVVLPSVNQSFVRGLERSVGVIAGVLIAFAAGRLFGDATWIVLAIVVVSLLVAWAFRLTPSSANQVPISAMLVLAIGAQTPDYALDRVLETIIGAAIALAINALIVPPVALAPAHLAVGRLARDIASVLDETAAVLDEPVDGSRLATGLTQARELRVTQARAVDAVTAGEESLQLNPRASRNRSVLEADAALLRRLTVLVNRVVGMVRSVHDNYDSGLADDPVVQSIAEDLRRAAHDVRLLARTTEEALPAGRASRVPDTTAGHVTGLGHDDGPALTSPVSVLRPDPDNWVLVGSLLEDLRRVREEIIG
;
A
#
# COMPACT_ATOMS: atom_id res chain seq x y z
N MET A 1 -26.66 0.59 17.70
CA MET A 1 -26.15 0.88 16.32
C MET A 1 -24.65 0.56 16.10
N LYS A 2 -23.80 0.35 17.13
CA LYS A 2 -22.35 0.07 16.97
C LYS A 2 -21.95 -1.32 16.43
N ILE A 3 -22.87 -2.31 16.45
CA ILE A 3 -22.59 -3.66 15.92
C ILE A 3 -22.76 -3.69 14.39
N VAL A 4 -23.79 -3.01 13.88
CA VAL A 4 -24.10 -2.94 12.44
C VAL A 4 -22.98 -2.21 11.66
N SER A 5 -22.32 -1.23 12.28
CA SER A 5 -21.18 -0.54 11.68
C SER A 5 -19.92 -1.40 11.55
N ARG A 6 -19.81 -2.54 12.26
CA ARG A 6 -18.70 -3.50 12.05
C ARG A 6 -18.93 -4.45 10.88
N ILE A 7 -20.19 -4.65 10.47
CA ILE A 7 -20.56 -5.56 9.37
C ILE A 7 -20.54 -4.81 8.02
N ARG A 8 -20.67 -3.48 8.03
CA ARG A 8 -20.73 -2.65 6.82
C ARG A 8 -19.39 -1.97 6.56
N GLN A 9 -18.81 -2.21 5.39
CA GLN A 9 -17.65 -1.44 4.93
C GLN A 9 -18.03 0.01 4.61
N THR A 10 -17.13 0.95 4.91
CA THR A 10 -17.31 2.38 4.61
C THR A 10 -17.28 2.68 3.11
N LYS A 11 -16.63 1.83 2.31
CA LYS A 11 -16.55 1.95 0.85
C LYS A 11 -17.21 0.74 0.19
N ARG A 12 -17.94 0.98 -0.91
CA ARG A 12 -18.51 -0.09 -1.74
C ARG A 12 -17.41 -0.78 -2.53
N THR A 13 -17.54 -2.10 -2.71
CA THR A 13 -16.73 -2.84 -3.68
C THR A 13 -16.97 -2.25 -5.08
N PRO A 14 -15.92 -2.04 -5.89
CA PRO A 14 -16.09 -1.57 -7.26
C PRO A 14 -17.02 -2.49 -8.06
N LEU A 15 -17.95 -1.91 -8.84
CA LEU A 15 -18.90 -2.69 -9.65
C LEU A 15 -18.18 -3.62 -10.63
N LEU A 16 -17.02 -3.19 -11.16
CA LEU A 16 -16.16 -4.02 -12.01
C LEU A 16 -15.73 -5.32 -11.30
N GLN A 17 -15.39 -5.26 -10.00
CA GLN A 17 -15.02 -6.45 -9.24
C GLN A 17 -16.20 -7.41 -9.14
N VAL A 18 -17.40 -6.90 -8.86
CA VAL A 18 -18.62 -7.71 -8.79
C VAL A 18 -18.87 -8.43 -10.11
N VAL A 19 -18.85 -7.69 -11.23
CA VAL A 19 -19.05 -8.26 -12.58
C VAL A 19 -18.01 -9.33 -12.88
N LYS A 20 -16.74 -9.05 -12.58
CA LYS A 20 -15.61 -9.94 -12.84
C LYS A 20 -15.71 -11.24 -12.06
N THR A 21 -16.06 -11.16 -10.78
CA THR A 21 -16.33 -12.32 -9.95
C THR A 21 -17.53 -13.12 -10.47
N SER A 22 -18.64 -12.46 -10.82
CA SER A 22 -19.82 -13.14 -11.39
C SER A 22 -19.50 -13.87 -12.69
N VAL A 23 -18.75 -13.24 -13.60
CA VAL A 23 -18.32 -13.86 -14.87
C VAL A 23 -17.41 -15.06 -14.61
N ALA A 24 -16.43 -14.95 -13.69
CA ALA A 24 -15.55 -16.05 -13.35
C ALA A 24 -16.30 -17.24 -12.74
N VAL A 25 -17.27 -17.00 -11.87
CA VAL A 25 -18.10 -18.04 -11.26
C VAL A 25 -18.92 -18.77 -12.32
N MET A 26 -19.62 -18.03 -13.20
CA MET A 26 -20.41 -18.63 -14.28
C MET A 26 -19.52 -19.42 -15.25
N ALA A 27 -18.38 -18.85 -15.65
CA ALA A 27 -17.44 -19.51 -16.54
C ALA A 27 -16.86 -20.80 -15.90
N ALA A 28 -16.50 -20.76 -14.62
CA ALA A 28 -16.00 -21.92 -13.89
C ALA A 28 -17.04 -23.03 -13.80
N TRP A 29 -18.30 -22.67 -13.52
CA TRP A 29 -19.41 -23.62 -13.50
C TRP A 29 -19.55 -24.33 -14.85
N PHE A 30 -19.75 -23.59 -15.94
CA PHE A 30 -19.98 -24.18 -17.26
C PHE A 30 -18.76 -24.95 -17.79
N ALA A 31 -17.54 -24.48 -17.51
CA ALA A 31 -16.32 -25.21 -17.88
C ALA A 31 -16.21 -26.54 -17.12
N SER A 32 -16.50 -26.57 -15.82
CA SER A 32 -16.50 -27.81 -15.05
C SER A 32 -17.60 -28.78 -15.49
N VAL A 33 -18.82 -28.29 -15.81
CA VAL A 33 -19.86 -29.14 -16.41
C VAL A 33 -19.38 -29.76 -17.72
N ALA A 34 -18.75 -28.98 -18.60
CA ALA A 34 -18.30 -29.45 -19.90
C ALA A 34 -17.11 -30.44 -19.79
N LEU A 35 -16.19 -30.22 -18.86
CA LEU A 35 -14.97 -31.01 -18.71
C LEU A 35 -15.16 -32.28 -17.85
N LEU A 36 -15.91 -32.18 -16.76
CA LEU A 36 -16.08 -33.25 -15.78
C LEU A 36 -17.41 -33.99 -15.93
N GLN A 37 -18.33 -33.49 -16.75
CA GLN A 37 -19.68 -34.05 -16.92
C GLN A 37 -20.49 -34.17 -15.61
N GLN A 38 -20.09 -33.41 -14.58
CA GLN A 38 -20.75 -33.40 -13.28
C GLN A 38 -21.94 -32.41 -13.28
N PRO A 39 -23.10 -32.78 -12.70
CA PRO A 39 -24.30 -31.96 -12.79
C PRO A 39 -24.27 -30.72 -11.87
N LEU A 40 -23.46 -30.72 -10.80
CA LEU A 40 -23.36 -29.61 -9.85
C LEU A 40 -21.89 -29.33 -9.42
N PRO A 41 -21.08 -28.63 -10.24
CA PRO A 41 -19.68 -28.32 -9.92
C PRO A 41 -19.54 -27.13 -8.95
N ILE A 42 -20.02 -27.32 -7.71
CA ILE A 42 -20.11 -26.26 -6.70
C ILE A 42 -18.71 -25.80 -6.27
N PHE A 43 -17.70 -26.69 -6.22
CA PHE A 43 -16.36 -26.30 -5.76
C PHE A 43 -15.64 -25.43 -6.77
N ALA A 44 -15.90 -25.60 -8.07
CA ALA A 44 -15.37 -24.73 -9.11
C ALA A 44 -15.93 -23.31 -8.98
N ALA A 45 -17.24 -23.18 -8.76
CA ALA A 45 -17.88 -21.89 -8.52
C ALA A 45 -17.37 -21.21 -7.24
N ILE A 46 -17.28 -21.93 -6.11
CA ILE A 46 -16.78 -21.37 -4.85
C ILE A 46 -15.29 -21.00 -4.99
N ALA A 47 -14.49 -21.82 -5.67
CA ALA A 47 -13.09 -21.50 -5.93
C ALA A 47 -12.96 -20.22 -6.76
N ALA A 48 -13.73 -20.11 -7.85
CA ALA A 48 -13.71 -18.90 -8.67
C ALA A 48 -14.13 -17.65 -7.86
N LEU A 49 -15.20 -17.77 -7.07
CA LEU A 49 -15.70 -16.70 -6.20
C LEU A 49 -14.64 -16.18 -5.23
N LEU A 50 -13.88 -17.09 -4.60
CA LEU A 50 -12.92 -16.74 -3.55
C LEU A 50 -11.53 -16.38 -4.08
N VAL A 51 -11.21 -16.77 -5.32
CA VAL A 51 -9.90 -16.53 -5.94
C VAL A 51 -9.87 -15.21 -6.70
N VAL A 52 -11.01 -14.71 -7.22
CA VAL A 52 -11.05 -13.41 -7.91
C VAL A 52 -10.83 -12.26 -6.92
N LEU A 53 -9.62 -11.68 -6.96
CA LEU A 53 -9.17 -10.55 -6.15
C LEU A 53 -8.79 -9.34 -7.02
N PRO A 54 -8.64 -8.13 -6.45
CA PRO A 54 -8.37 -6.92 -7.22
C PRO A 54 -7.13 -6.98 -8.13
N SER A 55 -6.06 -7.68 -7.73
CA SER A 55 -4.87 -7.90 -8.55
C SER A 55 -4.70 -9.35 -9.00
N VAL A 56 -4.04 -9.54 -10.14
CA VAL A 56 -3.74 -10.88 -10.71
C VAL A 56 -2.83 -11.65 -9.78
N ASN A 57 -1.79 -11.01 -9.24
CA ASN A 57 -0.89 -11.64 -8.28
C ASN A 57 -1.60 -12.12 -7.02
N GLN A 58 -2.45 -11.28 -6.41
CA GLN A 58 -3.25 -11.68 -5.25
C GLN A 58 -4.14 -12.88 -5.58
N SER A 59 -4.78 -12.87 -6.75
CA SER A 59 -5.61 -14.00 -7.20
C SER A 59 -4.78 -15.27 -7.40
N PHE A 60 -3.59 -15.18 -8.00
CA PHE A 60 -2.68 -16.30 -8.19
C PHE A 60 -2.28 -16.94 -6.84
N VAL A 61 -1.81 -16.12 -5.90
CA VAL A 61 -1.45 -16.59 -4.56
C VAL A 61 -2.66 -17.23 -3.88
N ARG A 62 -3.84 -16.59 -3.94
CA ARG A 62 -5.07 -17.15 -3.32
C ARG A 62 -5.52 -18.45 -3.95
N GLY A 63 -5.39 -18.57 -5.27
CA GLY A 63 -5.65 -19.80 -6.01
C GLY A 63 -4.73 -20.93 -5.56
N LEU A 64 -3.42 -20.66 -5.44
CA LEU A 64 -2.44 -21.63 -4.96
C LEU A 64 -2.70 -22.05 -3.52
N GLU A 65 -2.92 -21.10 -2.62
CA GLU A 65 -3.24 -21.38 -1.21
C GLU A 65 -4.47 -22.29 -1.09
N ARG A 66 -5.52 -21.97 -1.85
CA ARG A 66 -6.76 -22.75 -1.83
C ARG A 66 -6.54 -24.16 -2.38
N SER A 67 -5.87 -24.30 -3.52
CA SER A 67 -5.58 -25.60 -4.13
C SER A 67 -4.72 -26.48 -3.21
N VAL A 68 -3.67 -25.91 -2.61
CA VAL A 68 -2.82 -26.62 -1.62
C VAL A 68 -3.66 -27.08 -0.43
N GLY A 69 -4.51 -26.21 0.12
CA GLY A 69 -5.39 -26.56 1.23
C GLY A 69 -6.37 -27.68 0.90
N VAL A 70 -6.97 -27.66 -0.31
CA VAL A 70 -7.89 -28.71 -0.76
C VAL A 70 -7.16 -30.04 -0.92
N ILE A 71 -6.03 -30.05 -1.63
CA ILE A 71 -5.23 -31.26 -1.88
C ILE A 71 -4.73 -31.86 -0.56
N ALA A 72 -4.18 -31.05 0.34
CA ALA A 72 -3.71 -31.52 1.63
C ALA A 72 -4.85 -32.14 2.46
N GLY A 73 -6.02 -31.49 2.51
CA GLY A 73 -7.16 -32.06 3.22
C GLY A 73 -7.68 -33.36 2.60
N VAL A 74 -7.68 -33.48 1.28
CA VAL A 74 -8.04 -34.73 0.56
C VAL A 74 -7.07 -35.86 0.90
N LEU A 75 -5.76 -35.57 0.92
CA LEU A 75 -4.73 -36.56 1.28
C LEU A 75 -4.87 -37.03 2.73
N ILE A 76 -5.14 -36.11 3.67
CA ILE A 76 -5.36 -36.46 5.08
C ILE A 76 -6.63 -37.31 5.21
N ALA A 77 -7.72 -36.96 4.53
CA ALA A 77 -8.96 -37.74 4.55
C ALA A 77 -8.76 -39.16 4.00
N PHE A 78 -8.06 -39.28 2.88
CA PHE A 78 -7.75 -40.58 2.29
C PHE A 78 -6.91 -41.45 3.24
N ALA A 79 -5.87 -40.88 3.86
CA ALA A 79 -5.04 -41.58 4.84
C ALA A 79 -5.85 -42.01 6.07
N ALA A 80 -6.68 -41.12 6.61
CA ALA A 80 -7.52 -41.40 7.77
C ALA A 80 -8.55 -42.50 7.49
N GLY A 81 -9.25 -42.43 6.34
CA GLY A 81 -10.22 -43.44 5.94
C GLY A 81 -9.58 -44.82 5.79
N ARG A 82 -8.35 -44.89 5.25
CA ARG A 82 -7.62 -46.17 5.13
C ARG A 82 -7.17 -46.75 6.47
N LEU A 83 -6.79 -45.90 7.42
CA LEU A 83 -6.25 -46.32 8.71
C LEU A 83 -7.34 -46.68 9.74
N PHE A 84 -8.47 -45.96 9.70
CA PHE A 84 -9.46 -46.00 10.77
C PHE A 84 -10.88 -46.40 10.32
N GLY A 85 -11.14 -46.50 9.01
CA GLY A 85 -12.45 -46.88 8.47
C GLY A 85 -13.53 -45.82 8.70
N ASP A 86 -14.75 -46.26 9.00
CA ASP A 86 -15.96 -45.41 9.06
C ASP A 86 -16.33 -44.93 10.48
N ALA A 87 -15.39 -44.97 11.44
CA ALA A 87 -15.69 -44.60 12.81
C ALA A 87 -16.07 -43.12 12.95
N THR A 88 -17.21 -42.83 13.60
CA THR A 88 -17.80 -41.48 13.67
C THR A 88 -16.86 -40.43 14.31
N TRP A 89 -15.97 -40.85 15.22
CA TRP A 89 -15.03 -39.95 15.90
C TRP A 89 -13.91 -39.45 14.97
N ILE A 90 -13.65 -40.13 13.85
CA ILE A 90 -12.57 -39.78 12.91
C ILE A 90 -12.78 -38.37 12.34
N VAL A 91 -14.03 -37.96 12.11
CA VAL A 91 -14.34 -36.61 11.59
C VAL A 91 -13.92 -35.51 12.58
N LEU A 92 -13.99 -35.75 13.88
CA LEU A 92 -13.50 -34.79 14.88
C LEU A 92 -11.98 -34.82 14.99
N ALA A 93 -11.40 -36.03 15.00
CA ALA A 93 -9.95 -36.20 15.05
C ALA A 93 -9.24 -35.59 13.82
N ILE A 94 -9.80 -35.76 12.62
CA ILE A 94 -9.19 -35.24 11.40
C ILE A 94 -9.15 -33.72 11.36
N VAL A 95 -10.11 -33.03 12.00
CA VAL A 95 -10.08 -31.57 12.12
C VAL A 95 -8.88 -31.15 12.94
N VAL A 96 -8.68 -31.78 14.10
CA VAL A 96 -7.54 -31.49 14.97
C VAL A 96 -6.23 -31.80 14.25
N VAL A 97 -6.12 -32.97 13.61
CA VAL A 97 -4.93 -33.36 12.85
C VAL A 97 -4.68 -32.39 11.68
N SER A 98 -5.70 -32.01 10.93
CA SER A 98 -5.58 -31.05 9.81
C SER A 98 -5.08 -29.69 10.28
N LEU A 99 -5.58 -29.21 11.42
CA LEU A 99 -5.12 -27.95 12.02
C LEU A 99 -3.68 -28.05 12.52
N LEU A 100 -3.30 -29.16 13.15
CA LEU A 100 -1.93 -29.41 13.60
C LEU A 100 -0.96 -29.52 12.43
N VAL A 101 -1.35 -30.18 11.33
CA VAL A 101 -0.57 -30.24 10.10
C VAL A 101 -0.42 -28.83 9.51
N ALA A 102 -1.51 -28.09 9.37
CA ALA A 102 -1.46 -26.73 8.87
C ALA A 102 -0.55 -25.81 9.72
N TRP A 103 -0.60 -25.95 11.04
CA TRP A 103 0.27 -25.24 11.98
C TRP A 103 1.73 -25.66 11.83
N ALA A 104 2.01 -26.97 11.77
CA ALA A 104 3.37 -27.51 11.64
C ALA A 104 4.06 -27.05 10.35
N PHE A 105 3.32 -27.02 9.23
CA PHE A 105 3.81 -26.54 7.94
C PHE A 105 3.73 -25.01 7.78
N ARG A 106 3.27 -24.28 8.81
CA ARG A 106 3.09 -22.81 8.77
C ARG A 106 2.30 -22.34 7.56
N LEU A 107 1.24 -23.09 7.22
CA LEU A 107 0.37 -22.77 6.10
C LEU A 107 -0.29 -21.41 6.31
N THR A 108 -0.58 -20.70 5.23
CA THR A 108 -1.25 -19.40 5.31
C THR A 108 -2.67 -19.58 5.87
N PRO A 109 -3.29 -18.52 6.44
CA PRO A 109 -4.63 -18.64 7.03
C PRO A 109 -5.69 -19.20 6.08
N SER A 110 -5.55 -18.93 4.78
CA SER A 110 -6.42 -19.46 3.72
C SER A 110 -6.30 -20.98 3.61
N SER A 111 -5.08 -21.48 3.42
CA SER A 111 -4.80 -22.91 3.33
C SER A 111 -5.15 -23.62 4.65
N ALA A 112 -4.75 -23.05 5.78
CA ALA A 112 -4.94 -23.64 7.11
C ALA A 112 -6.42 -23.90 7.46
N ASN A 113 -7.32 -22.99 7.05
CA ASN A 113 -8.76 -23.20 7.19
C ASN A 113 -9.31 -24.18 6.15
N GLN A 114 -8.74 -24.21 4.95
CA GLN A 114 -9.22 -25.04 3.86
C GLN A 114 -8.89 -26.54 4.03
N VAL A 115 -7.78 -26.88 4.67
CA VAL A 115 -7.37 -28.28 4.97
C VAL A 115 -8.46 -29.03 5.74
N PRO A 116 -8.87 -28.63 6.97
CA PRO A 116 -9.89 -29.35 7.74
C PRO A 116 -11.24 -29.38 7.03
N ILE A 117 -11.65 -28.28 6.38
CA ILE A 117 -12.90 -28.23 5.61
C ILE A 117 -12.89 -29.29 4.49
N SER A 118 -11.78 -29.38 3.77
CA SER A 118 -11.61 -30.35 2.69
C SER A 118 -11.61 -31.77 3.21
N ALA A 119 -10.86 -32.02 4.28
CA ALA A 119 -10.76 -33.34 4.90
C ALA A 119 -12.12 -33.84 5.43
N MET A 120 -12.87 -32.98 6.13
CA MET A 120 -14.20 -33.29 6.64
C MET A 120 -15.17 -33.64 5.51
N LEU A 121 -15.22 -32.82 4.45
CA LEU A 121 -16.16 -33.03 3.35
C LEU A 121 -15.86 -34.33 2.58
N VAL A 122 -14.58 -34.63 2.37
CA VAL A 122 -14.17 -35.89 1.72
C VAL A 122 -14.54 -37.11 2.56
N LEU A 123 -14.33 -37.09 3.88
CA LEU A 123 -14.77 -38.20 4.73
C LEU A 123 -16.29 -38.32 4.82
N ALA A 124 -17.01 -37.20 4.93
CA ALA A 124 -18.46 -37.21 5.13
C ALA A 124 -19.24 -37.63 3.88
N ILE A 125 -18.78 -37.20 2.70
CA ILE A 125 -19.51 -37.38 1.43
C ILE A 125 -18.84 -38.43 0.53
N GLY A 126 -17.50 -38.54 0.58
CA GLY A 126 -16.74 -39.41 -0.31
C GLY A 126 -17.03 -40.91 -0.14
N ALA A 127 -17.53 -41.34 1.03
CA ALA A 127 -17.99 -42.71 1.22
C ALA A 127 -19.25 -43.04 0.38
N GLN A 128 -20.08 -42.04 0.09
CA GLN A 128 -21.34 -42.20 -0.64
C GLN A 128 -21.22 -41.86 -2.14
N THR A 129 -20.20 -41.09 -2.51
CA THR A 129 -19.99 -40.60 -3.87
C THR A 129 -18.62 -41.03 -4.37
N PRO A 130 -18.53 -42.02 -5.27
CA PRO A 130 -17.28 -42.39 -5.93
C PRO A 130 -16.62 -41.16 -6.56
N ASP A 131 -15.29 -41.12 -6.55
CA ASP A 131 -14.46 -40.05 -7.13
C ASP A 131 -14.64 -38.64 -6.55
N TYR A 132 -15.48 -38.44 -5.53
CA TYR A 132 -15.70 -37.14 -4.88
C TYR A 132 -14.41 -36.42 -4.49
N ALA A 133 -13.43 -37.16 -3.98
CA ALA A 133 -12.13 -36.62 -3.60
C ALA A 133 -11.37 -36.03 -4.81
N LEU A 134 -11.39 -36.72 -5.94
CA LEU A 134 -10.74 -36.29 -7.18
C LEU A 134 -11.51 -35.11 -7.79
N ASP A 135 -12.83 -35.21 -7.88
CA ASP A 135 -13.69 -34.14 -8.42
C ASP A 135 -13.50 -32.84 -7.65
N ARG A 136 -13.44 -32.91 -6.32
CA ARG A 136 -13.18 -31.76 -5.46
C ARG A 136 -11.85 -31.06 -5.81
N VAL A 137 -10.80 -31.83 -6.08
CA VAL A 137 -9.48 -31.30 -6.46
C VAL A 137 -9.56 -30.67 -7.85
N LEU A 138 -10.12 -31.39 -8.83
CA LEU A 138 -10.23 -30.93 -10.21
C LEU A 138 -11.10 -29.67 -10.33
N GLU A 139 -12.27 -29.65 -9.71
CA GLU A 139 -13.15 -28.49 -9.66
C GLU A 139 -12.45 -27.28 -9.02
N THR A 140 -11.74 -27.47 -7.91
CA THR A 140 -11.01 -26.37 -7.26
C THR A 140 -9.95 -25.79 -8.18
N ILE A 141 -9.19 -26.64 -8.88
CA ILE A 141 -8.16 -26.23 -9.83
C ILE A 141 -8.77 -25.49 -11.02
N ILE A 142 -9.86 -26.02 -11.60
CA ILE A 142 -10.58 -25.39 -12.73
C ILE A 142 -11.10 -24.01 -12.32
N GLY A 143 -11.75 -23.91 -11.16
CA GLY A 143 -12.26 -22.64 -10.64
C GLY A 143 -11.15 -21.62 -10.39
N ALA A 144 -10.02 -22.04 -9.81
CA ALA A 144 -8.86 -21.16 -9.62
C ALA A 144 -8.25 -20.71 -10.96
N ALA A 145 -8.10 -21.62 -11.93
CA ALA A 145 -7.55 -21.31 -13.25
C ALA A 145 -8.44 -20.32 -14.01
N ILE A 146 -9.75 -20.52 -13.98
CA ILE A 146 -10.71 -19.63 -14.64
C ILE A 146 -10.79 -18.27 -13.94
N ALA A 147 -10.77 -18.24 -12.61
CA ALA A 147 -10.64 -16.99 -11.88
C ALA A 147 -9.41 -16.21 -12.33
N LEU A 148 -8.25 -16.86 -12.47
CA LEU A 148 -7.04 -16.21 -12.96
C LEU A 148 -7.17 -15.72 -14.40
N ALA A 149 -7.72 -16.53 -15.29
CA ALA A 149 -7.90 -16.18 -16.69
C ALA A 149 -8.81 -14.96 -16.84
N ILE A 150 -9.97 -14.97 -16.17
CA ILE A 150 -10.87 -13.82 -16.10
C ILE A 150 -10.19 -12.64 -15.40
N ASN A 151 -9.35 -12.90 -14.38
CA ASN A 151 -8.65 -11.85 -13.68
C ASN A 151 -7.62 -11.12 -14.53
N ALA A 152 -6.93 -11.84 -15.40
CA ALA A 152 -6.01 -11.30 -16.38
C ALA A 152 -6.73 -10.64 -17.57
N LEU A 153 -7.82 -11.23 -18.06
CA LEU A 153 -8.54 -10.76 -19.25
C LEU A 153 -9.34 -9.49 -19.00
N ILE A 154 -10.11 -9.43 -17.90
CA ILE A 154 -10.83 -8.23 -17.48
C ILE A 154 -9.84 -7.35 -16.71
N VAL A 155 -8.93 -6.73 -17.47
CA VAL A 155 -7.68 -6.11 -16.97
C VAL A 155 -7.94 -5.25 -15.72
N PRO A 156 -7.30 -5.57 -14.59
CA PRO A 156 -7.48 -4.80 -13.36
C PRO A 156 -6.92 -3.38 -13.55
N PRO A 157 -7.56 -2.36 -12.96
CA PRO A 157 -7.03 -1.01 -12.99
C PRO A 157 -5.67 -0.98 -12.31
N VAL A 158 -4.68 -0.37 -12.96
CA VAL A 158 -3.36 -0.15 -12.37
C VAL A 158 -3.48 0.90 -11.28
N ALA A 159 -2.99 0.60 -10.07
CA ALA A 159 -3.13 1.46 -8.90
C ALA A 159 -2.09 2.60 -8.87
N LEU A 160 -1.83 3.23 -10.03
CA LEU A 160 -0.83 4.30 -10.17
C LEU A 160 -1.33 5.61 -9.58
N ALA A 161 -2.56 6.02 -9.93
CA ALA A 161 -3.09 7.30 -9.49
C ALA A 161 -3.15 7.43 -7.95
N PRO A 162 -3.59 6.42 -7.18
CA PRO A 162 -3.50 6.47 -5.73
C PRO A 162 -2.08 6.59 -5.19
N ALA A 163 -1.11 5.86 -5.77
CA ALA A 163 0.30 5.93 -5.38
C ALA A 163 0.85 7.34 -5.61
N HIS A 164 0.68 7.84 -6.83
CA HIS A 164 1.14 9.16 -7.24
C HIS A 164 0.55 10.29 -6.39
N LEU A 165 -0.78 10.27 -6.16
CA LEU A 165 -1.44 11.26 -5.31
C LEU A 165 -0.95 11.21 -3.85
N ALA A 166 -0.67 10.01 -3.32
CA ALA A 166 -0.18 9.85 -1.97
C ALA A 166 1.26 10.37 -1.80
N VAL A 167 2.14 10.09 -2.76
CA VAL A 167 3.52 10.60 -2.79
C VAL A 167 3.55 12.12 -2.96
N GLY A 168 2.78 12.66 -3.91
CA GLY A 168 2.67 14.11 -4.10
C GLY A 168 2.07 14.83 -2.90
N ARG A 169 1.14 14.20 -2.18
CA ARG A 169 0.63 14.73 -0.90
C ARG A 169 1.71 14.76 0.17
N LEU A 170 2.49 13.69 0.33
CA LEU A 170 3.60 13.67 1.28
C LEU A 170 4.61 14.80 1.01
N ALA A 171 4.97 15.03 -0.25
CA ALA A 171 5.86 16.12 -0.62
C ALA A 171 5.28 17.50 -0.25
N ARG A 172 4.00 17.74 -0.55
CA ARG A 172 3.31 19.00 -0.16
C ARG A 172 3.26 19.18 1.36
N ASP A 173 2.96 18.12 2.11
CA ASP A 173 2.90 18.18 3.56
C ASP A 173 4.30 18.47 4.16
N ILE A 174 5.37 17.85 3.65
CA ILE A 174 6.77 18.15 4.04
C ILE A 174 7.10 19.62 3.79
N ALA A 175 6.80 20.13 2.59
CA ALA A 175 7.05 21.53 2.24
C ALA A 175 6.27 22.50 3.14
N SER A 176 5.02 22.16 3.48
CA SER A 176 4.21 22.96 4.41
C SER A 176 4.81 23.03 5.80
N VAL A 177 5.37 21.93 6.32
CA VAL A 177 6.03 21.91 7.63
C VAL A 177 7.34 22.70 7.60
N LEU A 178 8.10 22.64 6.50
CA LEU A 178 9.30 23.46 6.32
C LEU A 178 8.97 24.96 6.32
N ASP A 179 7.93 25.38 5.59
CA ASP A 179 7.47 26.78 5.58
C ASP A 179 6.97 27.25 6.94
N GLU A 180 6.21 26.43 7.66
CA GLU A 180 5.77 26.78 9.02
C GLU A 180 6.95 26.87 9.99
N THR A 181 7.96 26.00 9.84
CA THR A 181 9.19 26.07 10.64
C THR A 181 9.95 27.36 10.35
N ALA A 182 10.04 27.77 9.08
CA ALA A 182 10.63 29.05 8.71
C ALA A 182 9.86 30.23 9.33
N ALA A 183 8.52 30.21 9.26
CA ALA A 183 7.69 31.26 9.85
C ALA A 183 7.85 31.37 11.37
N VAL A 184 8.02 30.24 12.08
CA VAL A 184 8.32 30.21 13.51
C VAL A 184 9.69 30.85 13.85
N LEU A 185 10.63 30.82 12.91
CA LEU A 185 11.96 31.43 13.09
C LEU A 185 11.99 32.93 12.73
N ASP A 186 11.02 33.44 11.96
CA ASP A 186 10.98 34.84 11.50
C ASP A 186 10.37 35.80 12.53
N GLU A 187 9.43 35.32 13.34
CA GLU A 187 8.69 36.16 14.29
C GLU A 187 8.50 35.45 15.64
N PRO A 188 8.45 36.19 16.76
CA PRO A 188 8.15 35.60 18.05
C PRO A 188 6.77 34.94 18.08
N VAL A 189 6.73 33.63 18.35
CA VAL A 189 5.51 32.82 18.48
C VAL A 189 5.25 32.36 19.92
N ASP A 190 4.01 31.95 20.19
CA ASP A 190 3.61 31.36 21.46
C ASP A 190 3.85 29.83 21.52
N GLY A 191 3.81 29.28 22.74
CA GLY A 191 3.98 27.84 22.95
C GLY A 191 2.89 26.98 22.28
N SER A 192 1.71 27.54 22.03
CA SER A 192 0.61 26.85 21.35
C SER A 192 0.93 26.59 19.87
N ARG A 193 1.50 27.59 19.17
CA ARG A 193 1.94 27.45 17.78
C ARG A 193 3.08 26.44 17.65
N LEU A 194 4.06 26.47 18.58
CA LEU A 194 5.13 25.46 18.62
C LEU A 194 4.59 24.03 18.80
N ALA A 195 3.67 23.84 19.74
CA ALA A 195 3.04 22.53 19.98
C ALA A 195 2.23 22.05 18.77
N THR A 196 1.56 22.98 18.08
CA THR A 196 0.81 22.70 16.84
C THR A 196 1.76 22.28 15.71
N GLY A 197 2.85 23.01 15.49
CA GLY A 197 3.87 22.67 14.50
C GLY A 197 4.50 21.29 14.74
N LEU A 198 4.83 20.97 16.00
CA LEU A 198 5.34 19.64 16.37
C LEU A 198 4.30 18.52 16.12
N THR A 199 3.02 18.81 16.33
CA THR A 199 1.94 17.86 16.04
C THR A 199 1.82 17.62 14.53
N GLN A 200 1.80 18.68 13.72
CA GLN A 200 1.78 18.59 12.25
C GLN A 200 3.00 17.84 11.71
N ALA A 201 4.20 18.10 12.23
CA ALA A 201 5.40 17.36 11.86
C ALA A 201 5.26 15.86 12.16
N ARG A 202 4.70 15.49 13.33
CA ARG A 202 4.47 14.07 13.69
C ARG A 202 3.45 13.40 12.76
N GLU A 203 2.47 14.14 12.25
CA GLU A 203 1.49 13.62 11.27
C GLU A 203 2.12 13.23 9.93
N LEU A 204 3.29 13.79 9.56
CA LEU A 204 4.03 13.39 8.36
C LEU A 204 4.31 11.88 8.32
N ARG A 205 4.54 11.24 9.48
CA ARG A 205 4.75 9.77 9.55
C ARG A 205 3.49 8.99 9.16
N VAL A 206 2.31 9.52 9.45
CA VAL A 206 1.03 8.91 9.05
C VAL A 206 0.83 9.06 7.55
N THR A 207 1.10 10.25 6.99
CA THR A 207 1.06 10.46 5.53
C THR A 207 2.08 9.58 4.81
N GLN A 208 3.29 9.44 5.37
CA GLN A 208 4.33 8.56 4.86
C GLN A 208 3.88 7.10 4.80
N ALA A 209 3.31 6.56 5.89
CA ALA A 209 2.80 5.19 5.92
C ALA A 209 1.74 4.97 4.82
N ARG A 210 0.83 5.92 4.62
CA ARG A 210 -0.17 5.85 3.54
C ARG A 210 0.46 5.87 2.14
N ALA A 211 1.52 6.64 1.94
CA ALA A 211 2.25 6.66 0.67
C ALA A 211 2.98 5.34 0.41
N VAL A 212 3.60 4.75 1.43
CA VAL A 212 4.21 3.40 1.36
C VAL A 212 3.17 2.34 0.99
N ASP A 213 2.02 2.32 1.66
CA ASP A 213 0.93 1.39 1.36
C ASP A 213 0.42 1.56 -0.08
N ALA A 214 0.30 2.80 -0.55
CA ALA A 214 -0.20 3.10 -1.89
C ALA A 214 0.79 2.69 -2.99
N VAL A 215 2.10 2.94 -2.81
CA VAL A 215 3.15 2.48 -3.75
C VAL A 215 3.21 0.96 -3.76
N THR A 216 3.18 0.30 -2.59
CA THR A 216 3.17 -1.17 -2.48
C THR A 216 1.97 -1.78 -3.21
N ALA A 217 0.78 -1.21 -3.02
CA ALA A 217 -0.42 -1.63 -3.75
C ALA A 217 -0.29 -1.39 -5.27
N GLY A 218 0.38 -0.30 -5.66
CA GLY A 218 0.80 -0.03 -7.02
C GLY A 218 1.65 -1.16 -7.59
N GLU A 219 2.69 -1.57 -6.87
CA GLU A 219 3.65 -2.61 -7.31
C GLU A 219 2.94 -3.96 -7.47
N GLU A 220 2.13 -4.34 -6.47
CA GLU A 220 1.29 -5.54 -6.53
C GLU A 220 0.32 -5.52 -7.72
N SER A 221 -0.21 -4.36 -8.09
CA SER A 221 -1.12 -4.22 -9.23
C SER A 221 -0.44 -4.43 -10.59
N LEU A 222 0.88 -4.23 -10.66
CA LEU A 222 1.69 -4.46 -11.86
C LEU A 222 2.21 -5.90 -11.94
N GLN A 223 2.34 -6.62 -10.81
CA GLN A 223 2.77 -8.02 -10.82
C GLN A 223 1.77 -8.90 -11.58
N LEU A 224 2.27 -9.65 -12.57
CA LEU A 224 1.48 -10.50 -13.48
C LEU A 224 0.40 -9.74 -14.30
N ASN A 225 0.47 -8.41 -14.36
CA ASN A 225 -0.48 -7.60 -15.13
C ASN A 225 -0.01 -7.46 -16.59
N PRO A 226 -0.83 -7.79 -17.60
CA PRO A 226 -0.47 -7.63 -19.01
C PRO A 226 -0.09 -6.19 -19.40
N ARG A 227 -0.60 -5.19 -18.66
CA ARG A 227 -0.31 -3.76 -18.90
C ARG A 227 0.87 -3.22 -18.08
N ALA A 228 1.66 -4.08 -17.43
CA ALA A 228 2.73 -3.66 -16.53
C ALA A 228 3.84 -2.88 -17.23
N SER A 229 4.28 -3.32 -18.41
CA SER A 229 5.46 -2.78 -19.09
C SER A 229 5.37 -1.27 -19.39
N ARG A 230 4.17 -0.77 -19.70
CA ARG A 230 3.95 0.65 -20.02
C ARG A 230 3.89 1.57 -18.79
N ASN A 231 3.69 1.00 -17.60
CA ASN A 231 3.39 1.75 -16.38
C ASN A 231 4.45 1.57 -15.28
N ARG A 232 5.40 0.64 -15.48
CA ARG A 232 6.44 0.34 -14.50
C ARG A 232 7.35 1.53 -14.23
N SER A 233 7.79 2.24 -15.29
CA SER A 233 8.66 3.42 -15.14
C SER A 233 8.03 4.54 -14.32
N VAL A 234 6.71 4.74 -14.46
CA VAL A 234 5.95 5.73 -13.69
C VAL A 234 5.98 5.38 -12.20
N LEU A 235 5.67 4.13 -11.85
CA LEU A 235 5.65 3.71 -10.46
C LEU A 235 7.07 3.67 -9.86
N GLU A 236 8.08 3.32 -10.65
CA GLU A 236 9.48 3.37 -10.23
C GLU A 236 9.92 4.79 -9.88
N ALA A 237 9.44 5.81 -10.62
CA ALA A 237 9.68 7.21 -10.31
C ALA A 237 9.01 7.62 -8.97
N ASP A 238 7.74 7.26 -8.77
CA ASP A 238 7.03 7.51 -7.50
C ASP A 238 7.72 6.81 -6.32
N ALA A 239 8.18 5.56 -6.51
CA ALA A 239 8.91 4.80 -5.50
C ALA A 239 10.28 5.42 -5.18
N ALA A 240 10.98 5.95 -6.20
CA ALA A 240 12.24 6.65 -6.03
C ALA A 240 12.05 7.97 -5.26
N LEU A 241 11.03 8.74 -5.60
CA LEU A 241 10.67 9.96 -4.87
C LEU A 241 10.29 9.63 -3.42
N LEU A 242 9.48 8.60 -3.18
CA LEU A 242 9.07 8.19 -1.84
C LEU A 242 10.27 7.81 -0.94
N ARG A 243 11.31 7.18 -1.50
CA ARG A 243 12.55 6.89 -0.74
C ARG A 243 13.22 8.17 -0.26
N ARG A 244 13.34 9.18 -1.12
CA ARG A 244 13.91 10.49 -0.75
C ARG A 244 13.04 11.21 0.29
N LEU A 245 11.73 11.27 0.06
CA LEU A 245 10.78 11.89 1.00
C LEU A 245 10.79 11.21 2.37
N THR A 246 10.95 9.88 2.42
CA THR A 246 11.06 9.12 3.69
C THR A 246 12.23 9.60 4.54
N VAL A 247 13.37 9.89 3.91
CA VAL A 247 14.53 10.46 4.62
C VAL A 247 14.22 11.88 5.09
N LEU A 248 13.59 12.70 4.24
CA LEU A 248 13.20 14.07 4.59
C LEU A 248 12.21 14.12 5.76
N VAL A 249 11.23 13.22 5.85
CA VAL A 249 10.29 13.15 6.99
C VAL A 249 11.04 13.07 8.31
N ASN A 250 12.02 12.17 8.41
CA ASN A 250 12.77 11.99 9.67
C ASN A 250 13.57 13.24 10.05
N ARG A 251 14.17 13.91 9.05
CA ARG A 251 14.96 15.13 9.26
C ARG A 251 14.09 16.31 9.64
N VAL A 252 12.98 16.54 8.92
CA VAL A 252 12.03 17.63 9.22
C VAL A 252 11.39 17.45 10.60
N VAL A 253 11.02 16.21 10.97
CA VAL A 253 10.49 15.95 12.32
C VAL A 253 11.54 16.20 13.41
N GLY A 254 12.80 15.83 13.16
CA GLY A 254 13.91 16.13 14.06
C GLY A 254 14.12 17.64 14.22
N MET A 255 14.16 18.36 13.11
CA MET A 255 14.34 19.80 13.06
C MET A 255 13.24 20.55 13.81
N VAL A 256 11.97 20.26 13.54
CA VAL A 256 10.82 20.87 14.25
C VAL A 256 10.89 20.58 15.75
N ARG A 257 11.33 19.38 16.13
CA ARG A 257 11.52 19.04 17.55
C ARG A 257 12.65 19.85 18.17
N SER A 258 13.78 20.02 17.48
CA SER A 258 14.89 20.84 17.96
C SER A 258 14.47 22.29 18.17
N VAL A 259 13.71 22.86 17.22
CA VAL A 259 13.12 24.20 17.36
C VAL A 259 12.19 24.26 18.55
N HIS A 260 11.24 23.32 18.68
CA HIS A 260 10.31 23.29 19.81
C HIS A 260 11.02 23.18 21.17
N ASP A 261 12.00 22.30 21.31
CA ASP A 261 12.66 21.99 22.58
C ASP A 261 13.66 23.07 23.02
N ASN A 262 14.19 23.88 22.08
CA ASN A 262 15.18 24.93 22.33
C ASN A 262 14.72 26.32 21.88
N TYR A 263 13.41 26.54 21.78
CA TYR A 263 12.88 27.81 21.31
C TYR A 263 13.15 28.94 22.31
N ASP A 264 13.62 30.07 21.80
CA ASP A 264 13.75 31.34 22.52
C ASP A 264 13.19 32.49 21.66
N SER A 265 12.51 33.46 22.26
CA SER A 265 11.91 34.57 21.50
C SER A 265 12.93 35.47 20.81
N GLY A 266 14.18 35.52 21.29
CA GLY A 266 15.27 36.27 20.69
C GLY A 266 15.82 35.64 19.41
N LEU A 267 15.40 34.41 19.05
CA LEU A 267 15.81 33.76 17.79
C LEU A 267 15.44 34.58 16.56
N ALA A 268 14.30 35.29 16.59
CA ALA A 268 13.83 36.10 15.47
C ALA A 268 14.76 37.29 15.15
N ASP A 269 15.55 37.73 16.14
CA ASP A 269 16.48 38.85 16.00
C ASP A 269 17.87 38.40 15.49
N ASP A 270 18.15 37.09 15.45
CA ASP A 270 19.43 36.54 15.00
C ASP A 270 19.51 36.49 13.46
N PRO A 271 20.44 37.24 12.82
CA PRO A 271 20.60 37.23 11.36
C PRO A 271 20.93 35.85 10.78
N VAL A 272 21.58 34.97 11.55
CA VAL A 272 21.88 33.60 11.13
C VAL A 272 20.60 32.76 11.10
N VAL A 273 19.72 32.93 12.08
CA VAL A 273 18.41 32.26 12.12
C VAL A 273 17.52 32.72 10.96
N GLN A 274 17.54 34.01 10.62
CA GLN A 274 16.83 34.53 9.44
C GLN A 274 17.33 33.90 8.13
N SER A 275 18.66 33.73 7.98
CA SER A 275 19.23 33.01 6.83
C SER A 275 18.82 31.55 6.80
N ILE A 276 18.71 30.88 7.95
CA ILE A 276 18.20 29.50 8.06
C ILE A 276 16.73 29.44 7.64
N ALA A 277 15.90 30.39 8.08
CA ALA A 277 14.49 30.48 7.69
C ALA A 277 14.33 30.63 6.16
N GLU A 278 15.14 31.48 5.52
CA GLU A 278 15.16 31.59 4.06
C GLU A 278 15.49 30.26 3.38
N ASP A 279 16.50 29.54 3.88
CA ASP A 279 16.91 28.25 3.32
C ASP A 279 15.87 27.15 3.54
N LEU A 280 15.10 27.20 4.64
CA LEU A 280 13.94 26.32 4.84
C LEU A 280 12.86 26.58 3.78
N ARG A 281 12.59 27.85 3.44
CA ARG A 281 11.65 28.20 2.35
C ARG A 281 12.17 27.72 0.98
N ARG A 282 13.48 27.84 0.73
CA ARG A 282 14.12 27.27 -0.49
C ARG A 282 13.99 25.74 -0.53
N ALA A 283 14.24 25.06 0.59
CA ALA A 283 14.03 23.61 0.69
C ALA A 283 12.57 23.23 0.44
N ALA A 284 11.61 23.97 0.99
CA ALA A 284 10.19 23.76 0.76
C ALA A 284 9.81 23.92 -0.72
N HIS A 285 10.37 24.94 -1.39
CA HIS A 285 10.23 25.14 -2.83
C HIS A 285 10.77 23.93 -3.62
N ASP A 286 11.97 23.46 -3.30
CA ASP A 286 12.63 22.36 -4.01
C ASP A 286 11.89 21.02 -3.83
N VAL A 287 11.33 20.76 -2.64
CA VAL A 287 10.47 19.59 -2.40
C VAL A 287 9.21 19.63 -3.28
N ARG A 288 8.61 20.81 -3.48
CA ARG A 288 7.48 20.98 -4.40
C ARG A 288 7.89 20.78 -5.85
N LEU A 289 9.08 21.24 -6.24
CA LEU A 289 9.63 21.06 -7.58
C LEU A 289 9.88 19.57 -7.88
N LEU A 290 10.42 18.79 -6.94
CA LEU A 290 10.59 17.35 -7.06
C LEU A 290 9.25 16.60 -7.28
N ALA A 291 8.18 17.04 -6.60
CA ALA A 291 6.85 16.50 -6.81
C ALA A 291 6.30 16.82 -8.20
N ARG A 292 6.44 18.09 -8.65
CA ARG A 292 5.97 18.54 -9.97
C ARG A 292 6.70 17.88 -11.13
N THR A 293 8.02 17.76 -11.05
CA THR A 293 8.82 17.08 -12.09
C THR A 293 8.42 15.61 -12.25
N THR A 294 8.06 14.95 -11.15
CA THR A 294 7.50 13.58 -11.18
C THR A 294 6.07 13.57 -11.75
N GLU A 295 5.24 14.59 -11.45
CA GLU A 295 3.91 14.81 -12.04
C GLU A 295 3.98 15.05 -13.57
N GLU A 296 4.98 15.78 -14.06
CA GLU A 296 5.14 16.15 -15.48
C GLU A 296 5.82 15.06 -16.32
N ALA A 297 6.65 14.21 -15.71
CA ALA A 297 7.25 13.04 -16.36
C ALA A 297 6.20 11.97 -16.76
N LEU A 298 4.94 12.13 -16.34
CA LEU A 298 3.83 11.28 -16.75
C LEU A 298 3.35 11.63 -18.17
N PRO A 299 3.05 10.63 -19.03
CA PRO A 299 2.42 10.89 -20.31
C PRO A 299 1.08 11.60 -20.11
N ALA A 300 0.92 12.76 -20.75
CA ALA A 300 -0.10 13.81 -20.57
C ALA A 300 -1.59 13.41 -20.76
N GLY A 301 -1.96 12.13 -20.67
CA GLY A 301 -3.29 11.62 -20.98
C GLY A 301 -4.06 10.91 -19.87
N ARG A 302 -3.57 10.84 -18.61
CA ARG A 302 -4.21 10.00 -17.57
C ARG A 302 -4.36 10.57 -16.17
N ALA A 303 -3.77 11.72 -15.86
CA ALA A 303 -4.17 12.44 -14.66
C ALA A 303 -5.56 13.02 -14.90
N SER A 304 -6.58 12.37 -14.32
CA SER A 304 -7.90 13.00 -14.18
C SER A 304 -7.68 14.27 -13.39
N ARG A 305 -7.63 15.42 -14.07
CA ARG A 305 -7.63 16.73 -13.43
C ARG A 305 -8.87 16.79 -12.55
N VAL A 306 -8.68 16.62 -11.25
CA VAL A 306 -9.63 17.17 -10.28
C VAL A 306 -9.41 18.68 -10.39
N PRO A 307 -10.41 19.47 -10.80
CA PRO A 307 -10.24 20.91 -10.87
C PRO A 307 -10.17 21.42 -9.42
N ASP A 308 -8.95 21.74 -8.95
CA ASP A 308 -8.80 22.62 -7.81
C ASP A 308 -9.24 24.01 -8.26
N THR A 309 -10.45 24.38 -7.84
CA THR A 309 -11.02 25.71 -8.01
C THR A 309 -10.34 26.70 -7.06
N THR A 310 -9.06 27.00 -7.33
CA THR A 310 -8.31 28.14 -6.73
C THR A 310 -7.14 28.58 -7.60
N ALA A 311 -7.16 28.31 -8.91
CA ALA A 311 -6.19 28.88 -9.85
C ALA A 311 -6.61 30.31 -10.24
N GLY A 312 -6.24 31.28 -9.39
CA GLY A 312 -6.10 32.66 -9.82
C GLY A 312 -5.05 32.73 -10.93
N HIS A 313 -5.40 33.41 -12.02
CA HIS A 313 -4.48 33.69 -13.12
C HIS A 313 -3.22 34.38 -12.60
N VAL A 314 -2.06 33.76 -12.80
CA VAL A 314 -0.78 34.48 -12.84
C VAL A 314 -0.12 34.15 -14.17
N THR A 315 -0.35 35.04 -15.13
CA THR A 315 0.35 35.10 -16.40
C THR A 315 1.73 35.74 -16.21
N GLY A 316 2.77 35.04 -16.65
CA GLY A 316 4.05 35.62 -17.03
C GLY A 316 5.01 35.91 -15.88
N LEU A 317 6.12 35.18 -15.86
CA LEU A 317 7.51 35.66 -15.73
C LEU A 317 8.39 34.40 -15.69
N GLY A 318 9.23 34.21 -16.70
CA GLY A 318 10.30 33.23 -16.63
C GLY A 318 11.22 33.60 -15.46
N HIS A 319 11.15 32.84 -14.40
CA HIS A 319 12.14 32.81 -13.33
C HIS A 319 12.89 31.49 -13.48
N ASP A 320 14.17 31.47 -13.12
CA ASP A 320 14.98 30.26 -13.03
C ASP A 320 14.25 29.18 -12.22
N ASP A 321 13.53 28.25 -12.89
CA ASP A 321 12.81 27.12 -12.28
C ASP A 321 13.78 25.97 -11.90
N GLY A 322 14.99 26.33 -11.49
CA GLY A 322 15.98 25.40 -10.95
C GLY A 322 15.80 25.20 -9.44
N PRO A 323 16.50 24.22 -8.83
CA PRO A 323 16.59 24.14 -7.37
C PRO A 323 17.02 25.48 -6.79
N ALA A 324 16.39 25.93 -5.71
CA ALA A 324 16.68 27.18 -5.03
C ALA A 324 17.75 27.02 -3.93
N LEU A 325 17.88 25.82 -3.33
CA LEU A 325 18.88 25.53 -2.31
C LEU A 325 20.21 25.07 -2.93
N THR A 326 20.86 25.93 -3.71
CA THR A 326 22.06 25.57 -4.51
C THR A 326 23.40 25.78 -3.81
N SER A 327 23.44 26.57 -2.73
CA SER A 327 24.68 26.89 -2.00
C SER A 327 24.57 26.57 -0.50
N PRO A 328 25.64 26.08 0.14
CA PRO A 328 25.64 25.89 1.59
C PRO A 328 25.61 27.22 2.36
N VAL A 329 24.89 27.25 3.49
CA VAL A 329 24.98 28.34 4.46
C VAL A 329 26.40 28.40 5.02
N SER A 330 27.04 29.56 4.91
CA SER A 330 28.32 29.86 5.55
C SER A 330 28.10 30.77 6.75
N VAL A 331 28.23 30.25 7.97
CA VAL A 331 28.13 31.05 9.19
C VAL A 331 29.52 31.51 9.62
N LEU A 332 29.78 32.82 9.57
CA LEU A 332 31.06 33.40 9.99
C LEU A 332 31.19 33.51 11.52
N ARG A 333 30.09 33.69 12.26
CA ARG A 333 30.04 33.68 13.73
C ARG A 333 28.66 33.19 14.22
N PRO A 334 28.57 32.08 14.96
CA PRO A 334 27.32 31.66 15.60
C PRO A 334 26.97 32.57 16.76
N ASP A 335 25.68 32.75 17.03
CA ASP A 335 25.18 33.39 18.25
C ASP A 335 25.62 32.58 19.49
N PRO A 336 26.18 33.23 20.53
CA PRO A 336 26.76 32.54 21.69
C PRO A 336 25.72 31.87 22.60
N ASP A 337 24.47 32.32 22.58
CA ASP A 337 23.40 31.82 23.45
C ASP A 337 22.61 30.69 22.77
N ASN A 338 22.47 30.73 21.44
CA ASN A 338 21.68 29.78 20.66
C ASN A 338 22.48 28.80 19.79
N TRP A 339 23.81 28.73 19.96
CA TRP A 339 24.73 27.98 19.09
C TRP A 339 24.38 26.49 18.88
N VAL A 340 23.78 25.82 19.88
CA VAL A 340 23.38 24.40 19.79
C VAL A 340 22.25 24.21 18.79
N LEU A 341 21.21 25.06 18.86
CA LEU A 341 20.08 24.99 17.94
C LEU A 341 20.53 25.36 16.53
N VAL A 342 21.24 26.48 16.38
CA VAL A 342 21.78 26.94 15.09
C VAL A 342 22.64 25.85 14.43
N GLY A 343 23.57 25.24 15.19
CA GLY A 343 24.40 24.15 14.68
C GLY A 343 23.59 22.94 14.22
N SER A 344 22.53 22.58 14.96
CA SER A 344 21.65 21.45 14.60
C SER A 344 20.86 21.73 13.31
N LEU A 345 20.33 22.94 13.15
CA LEU A 345 19.57 23.36 11.99
C LEU A 345 20.43 23.41 10.72
N LEU A 346 21.66 23.90 10.83
CA LEU A 346 22.60 23.94 9.70
C LEU A 346 22.96 22.54 9.21
N GLU A 347 23.19 21.61 10.13
CA GLU A 347 23.49 20.22 9.78
C GLU A 347 22.28 19.51 9.17
N ASP A 348 21.07 19.75 9.71
CA ASP A 348 19.84 19.20 9.14
C ASP A 348 19.54 19.80 7.76
N LEU A 349 19.74 21.10 7.54
CA LEU A 349 19.63 21.76 6.24
C LEU A 349 20.64 21.21 5.23
N ARG A 350 21.90 21.03 5.63
CA ARG A 350 22.94 20.42 4.77
C ARG A 350 22.50 19.04 4.29
N ARG A 351 21.98 18.22 5.21
CA ARG A 351 21.47 16.88 4.88
C ARG A 351 20.26 16.97 3.95
N VAL A 352 19.27 17.81 4.27
CA VAL A 352 18.08 18.03 3.43
C VAL A 352 18.48 18.38 2.00
N ARG A 353 19.44 19.31 1.83
CA ARG A 353 19.98 19.68 0.51
C ARG A 353 20.58 18.50 -0.24
N GLU A 354 21.41 17.70 0.43
CA GLU A 354 22.04 16.51 -0.18
C GLU A 354 21.00 15.54 -0.73
N GLU A 355 19.92 15.29 0.01
CA GLU A 355 18.85 14.38 -0.44
C GLU A 355 18.01 14.93 -1.60
N ILE A 356 17.83 16.25 -1.65
CA ILE A 356 17.11 16.93 -2.73
C ILE A 356 17.91 16.84 -4.04
N ILE A 357 19.21 17.10 -3.98
CA ILE A 357 20.10 17.11 -5.15
C ILE A 357 20.35 15.69 -5.68
N GLY A 358 20.37 14.68 -4.80
CA GLY A 358 20.55 13.27 -5.16
C GLY A 358 21.96 12.79 -4.87
#